data_AF-A0A0U5MJA2-F1
#
_entry.id   AF-A0A0U5MJA2-F1
#
_cell.length_a   1.000
_cell.length_b   1.000
_cell.length_c   1.000
_cell.angle_alpha   90.00
_cell.angle_beta   90.00
_cell.angle_gamma   90.00
#
_symmetry.space_group_name_H-M   'P 1'
#
loop_
_entity.id
_entity.type
_entity.pdbx_description
1 polymer ?
#
loop_
_entity_poly.entity_id
_entity_poly.type
_entity_poly.pdbx_seq_one_letter_code
_entity_poly.pdbx_strand_id
1 'polypeptide(L)' 'MAVDPVQVARSADDLIDHYGQTALEVARQQVERASRAGDMPALDLALMVLSEIERRQTAESNL' A
#
# COMPACT_ATOMS: atom_id res chain seq x y z
N MET A 1 5.05 11.95 12.54
CA MET A 1 3.59 12.15 12.48
C MET A 1 2.99 10.76 12.35
N ALA A 2 1.98 10.39 13.14
CA ALA A 2 1.40 9.06 13.01
C ALA A 2 0.61 8.99 11.69
N VAL A 3 0.80 7.92 10.91
CA VAL A 3 0.04 7.67 9.68
C VAL A 3 -1.41 7.33 10.04
N ASP A 4 -2.38 7.96 9.39
CA ASP A 4 -3.81 7.74 9.65
C ASP A 4 -4.27 6.41 9.04
N PRO A 5 -4.81 5.46 9.84
CA PRO A 5 -5.31 4.19 9.33
C PRO A 5 -6.43 4.34 8.29
N VAL A 6 -7.26 5.40 8.37
CA VAL A 6 -8.31 5.67 7.37
C VAL A 6 -7.68 6.08 6.03
N GLN A 7 -6.60 6.86 6.07
CA GLN A 7 -5.85 7.24 4.88
C GLN A 7 -5.21 6.02 4.22
N VAL A 8 -4.67 5.10 5.03
CA VAL A 8 -4.05 3.85 4.55
C VAL A 8 -5.09 2.97 3.86
N ALA A 9 -6.26 2.79 4.49
CA ALA A 9 -7.35 2.02 3.92
C ALA A 9 -7.80 2.60 2.56
N ARG A 10 -8.05 3.92 2.50
CA ARG A 10 -8.44 4.59 1.24
C ARG A 10 -7.38 4.48 0.16
N SER A 11 -6.10 4.67 0.50
CA SER A 11 -5.02 4.58 -0.49
C SER A 11 -4.88 3.16 -1.04
N ALA A 12 -5.13 2.15 -0.20
CA ALA A 12 -5.17 0.75 -0.63
C ALA A 12 -6.39 0.46 -1.53
N ASP A 13 -7.57 0.97 -1.18
CA ASP A 13 -8.77 0.90 -2.01
C ASP A 13 -8.51 1.52 -3.39
N ASP A 14 -7.99 2.75 -3.43
CA ASP A 14 -7.68 3.46 -4.68
C ASP A 14 -6.69 2.68 -5.57
N LEU A 15 -5.67 2.05 -4.96
CA LEU A 15 -4.70 1.23 -5.67
C LEU A 15 -5.33 -0.06 -6.21
N ILE A 16 -6.17 -0.74 -5.43
CA ILE A 16 -6.85 -1.97 -5.85
C ILE A 16 -7.86 -1.65 -6.96
N ASP A 17 -8.65 -0.60 -6.82
CA ASP A 17 -9.64 -0.20 -7.81
C ASP A 17 -9.00 0.20 -9.14
N HIS A 18 -7.85 0.90 -9.09
CA HIS A 18 -7.18 1.38 -10.29
C HIS A 18 -6.32 0.31 -10.99
N TYR A 19 -5.58 -0.50 -10.22
CA TYR A 19 -4.59 -1.44 -10.76
C TYR A 19 -5.02 -2.92 -10.67
N GLY A 20 -6.14 -3.21 -10.00
CA GLY A 20 -6.67 -4.56 -9.82
C GLY A 20 -5.65 -5.53 -9.25
N GLN A 21 -5.45 -6.64 -9.96
CA GLN A 21 -4.50 -7.71 -9.59
C GLN A 21 -3.04 -7.22 -9.51
N THR A 22 -2.69 -6.10 -10.15
CA THR A 22 -1.32 -5.55 -10.12
C THR A 22 -1.08 -4.54 -8.99
N ALA A 23 -2.10 -4.21 -8.20
CA ALA A 23 -2.00 -3.23 -7.11
C ALA A 23 -0.89 -3.55 -6.11
N LEU A 24 -0.68 -4.84 -5.82
CA LEU A 24 0.38 -5.30 -4.93
C LEU A 24 1.77 -4.99 -5.47
N GLU A 25 2.00 -5.20 -6.77
CA GLU A 25 3.28 -4.91 -7.41
C GLU A 25 3.54 -3.39 -7.45
N VAL A 26 2.52 -2.61 -7.77
CA VAL A 26 2.61 -1.14 -7.77
C VAL A 26 2.95 -0.61 -6.37
N ALA A 27 2.30 -1.12 -5.32
CA ALA A 27 2.61 -0.74 -3.94
C ALA A 27 4.06 -1.07 -3.55
N ARG A 28 4.59 -2.23 -3.96
CA ARG A 28 6.01 -2.59 -3.77
C ARG A 28 6.96 -1.60 -4.45
N GLN A 29 6.66 -1.23 -5.70
CA GLN A 29 7.47 -0.24 -6.41
C GLN A 29 7.48 1.13 -5.71
N GLN A 30 6.36 1.53 -5.11
CA GLN A 30 6.26 2.79 -4.38
C GLN A 30 7.09 2.76 -3.09
N VAL A 31 7.10 1.64 -2.36
CA VAL A 31 8.00 1.41 -1.22
C VAL A 31 9.47 1.53 -1.64
N GLU A 32 9.86 0.90 -2.75
CA GLU A 32 11.24 0.99 -3.25
C GLU A 32 11.63 2.42 -3.62
N ARG A 33 10.73 3.17 -4.28
CA ARG A 33 10.96 4.57 -4.64
C ARG A 33 11.12 5.45 -3.41
N ALA A 34 10.23 5.33 -2.42
CA ALA A 34 10.29 6.11 -1.19
C ALA A 34 11.56 5.80 -0.39
N SER A 35 11.94 4.52 -0.32
CA SER A 35 13.19 4.08 0.31
C SER A 35 14.42 4.68 -0.37
N ARG A 36 14.50 4.62 -1.71
CA ARG A 36 15.62 5.21 -2.47
C ARG A 36 15.70 6.73 -2.36
N ALA A 37 14.56 7.40 -2.18
CA ALA A 37 14.50 8.84 -1.99
C ALA A 37 14.91 9.30 -0.58
N GLY A 38 14.98 8.37 0.39
CA GLY A 38 15.23 8.71 1.79
C GLY A 38 14.06 9.45 2.47
N ASP A 39 12.87 9.44 1.87
CA ASP A 39 11.67 10.07 2.41
C ASP A 39 11.01 9.11 3.41
N MET A 40 11.46 9.18 4.66
CA MET A 40 11.00 8.27 5.73
C MET A 40 9.49 8.36 5.99
N PRO A 41 8.84 9.55 6.02
CA PRO A 41 7.38 9.64 6.10
C PRO A 41 6.65 8.97 4.92
N ALA A 42 7.12 9.18 3.69
CA ALA A 42 6.51 8.54 2.52
C ALA A 42 6.72 7.02 2.53
N LEU A 43 7.88 6.57 3.00
CA LEU A 43 8.19 5.15 3.14
C LEU A 43 7.27 4.47 4.16
N ASP A 44 7.06 5.10 5.31
CA ASP A 44 6.20 4.56 6.37
C ASP A 44 4.74 4.40 5.88
N LEU A 45 4.22 5.42 5.20
CA LEU A 45 2.91 5.34 4.55
C LEU A 45 2.87 4.24 3.47
N ALA A 46 3.87 4.16 2.60
CA ALA A 46 3.92 3.18 1.52
C ALA A 46 3.96 1.74 2.05
N LEU A 47 4.69 1.50 3.14
CA LEU A 47 4.74 0.20 3.81
C LEU A 47 3.38 -0.17 4.43
N MET A 48 2.72 0.78 5.10
CA MET A 48 1.38 0.54 5.65
C MET A 48 0.36 0.21 4.56
N VAL A 49 0.38 0.94 3.44
CA VAL A 49 -0.51 0.69 2.29
C VAL A 49 -0.21 -0.66 1.65
N LEU A 50 1.06 -1.03 1.49
CA LEU A 50 1.45 -2.35 0.99
C LEU A 50 0.88 -3.47 1.87
N SER A 51 1.06 -3.38 3.19
CA SER A 51 0.54 -4.38 4.14
C SER A 51 -1.00 -4.44 4.15
N GLU A 52 -1.68 -3.32 3.94
CA GLU A 52 -3.14 -3.26 3.80
C GLU A 52 -3.62 -4.04 2.57
N ILE A 53 -2.96 -3.85 1.42
CA ILE A 53 -3.27 -4.55 0.17
C ILE A 53 -3.01 -6.05 0.32
N GLU A 54 -1.87 -6.45 0.90
CA GLU A 54 -1.53 -7.86 1.15
C GLU A 54 -2.62 -8.57 1.99
N ARG A 55 -3.10 -7.89 3.05
CA ARG A 55 -4.14 -8.44 3.92
C ARG A 55 -5.45 -8.67 3.19
N ARG A 56 -5.86 -7.72 2.33
CA ARG A 56 -7.12 -7.77 1.59
C ARG A 56 -7.10 -8.84 0.51
N GLN A 57 -6.02 -8.91 -0.28
CA GLN A 57 -5.88 -9.96 -1.30
C GLN A 57 -5.81 -11.37 -0.69
N THR A 58 -5.21 -11.50 0.51
CA THR A 58 -5.24 -12.76 1.26
C THR A 58 -6.65 -13.11 1.73
N ALA A 59 -7.44 -12.12 2.15
CA ALA A 59 -8.83 -12.32 2.55
C ALA A 59 -9.73 -12.70 1.36
N GLU A 60 -9.52 -12.08 0.20
CA GLU A 60 -10.25 -12.37 -1.05
C GLU A 60 -9.89 -13.74 -1.64
N SER A 61 -8.63 -14.18 -1.50
CA SER A 61 -8.19 -15.49 -1.98
C SER A 61 -8.72 -16.67 -1.15
N ASN A 62 -9.25 -16.41 0.05
CA ASN A 62 -9.80 -17.41 0.98
C ASN A 62 -11.35 -17.51 0.92
N LEU A 63 -11.99 -16.83 -0.03
CA LEU A 63 -13.43 -16.86 -0.31
C LEU A 63 -13.74 -17.67 -1.58
#